data_AF-A0A7V6N7V1-F1
#
_entry.id   AF-A0A7V6N7V1-F1
#
_cell.length_a   1.000
_cell.length_b   1.000
_cell.length_c   1.000
_cell.angle_alpha   90.00
_cell.angle_beta   90.00
_cell.angle_gamma   90.00
#
_symmetry.space_group_name_H-M   'P 1'
#
loop_
_entity.id
_entity.type
_entity.pdbx_description
1 polymer ?
#
loop_
_entity_poly.entity_id
_entity_poly.type
_entity_poly.pdbx_seq_one_letter_code
_entity_poly.pdbx_strand_id
1 'polypeptide(L)'
;MRKAILFLVLVVLLFSLGCKAKQPSALRIGMSDDNPPFCSEVDGSLVGIDSDIAHNIIRILEIPYEISAMPQDQIEEKLLLGELDLGFVYIENKEDLNPDINYSIPYYEGTRDEEESEIYRYMLAMPKEAKMNDDIMAALEDLIHNGDLLSILQTHIY
;
A
#
# COMPACT_ATOMS: atom_id res chain seq x y z
N MET A 1 -5.70 -59.56 3.35
CA MET A 1 -4.73 -58.73 2.58
C MET A 1 -5.41 -57.75 1.62
N ARG A 2 -6.26 -58.18 0.67
CA ARG A 2 -6.95 -57.26 -0.28
C ARG A 2 -7.75 -56.11 0.37
N LYS A 3 -8.47 -56.37 1.47
CA LYS A 3 -9.26 -55.34 2.18
C LYS A 3 -8.41 -54.28 2.89
N ALA A 4 -7.22 -54.66 3.36
CA ALA A 4 -6.28 -53.74 4.01
C ALA A 4 -5.62 -52.80 2.99
N ILE A 5 -5.32 -53.32 1.80
CA ILE A 5 -4.79 -52.52 0.68
C ILE A 5 -5.84 -51.51 0.21
N LEU A 6 -7.11 -51.93 0.08
CA LEU A 6 -8.19 -51.01 -0.31
C LEU A 6 -8.40 -49.89 0.71
N PHE A 7 -8.32 -50.22 2.00
CA PHE A 7 -8.46 -49.24 3.08
C PHE A 7 -7.28 -48.24 3.09
N LEU A 8 -6.05 -48.72 2.87
CA LEU A 8 -4.87 -47.87 2.76
C LEU A 8 -4.97 -46.90 1.58
N VAL A 9 -5.42 -47.38 0.42
CA VAL A 9 -5.61 -46.54 -0.78
C VAL A 9 -6.69 -45.47 -0.54
N LEU A 10 -7.79 -45.82 0.14
CA LEU A 10 -8.85 -44.87 0.47
C LEU A 10 -8.37 -43.77 1.44
N VAL A 11 -7.58 -44.14 2.45
CA VAL A 11 -7.00 -43.17 3.40
C VAL A 11 -6.02 -42.23 2.69
N VAL A 12 -5.17 -42.74 1.80
CA VAL A 12 -4.23 -41.91 1.02
C VAL A 12 -4.98 -40.96 0.06
N LEU A 13 -6.08 -41.41 -0.55
CA LEU A 13 -6.92 -40.56 -1.39
C LEU A 13 -7.62 -39.45 -0.60
N LEU A 14 -8.09 -39.73 0.62
CA LEU A 14 -8.72 -38.74 1.49
C LEU A 14 -7.74 -37.66 1.97
N PHE A 15 -6.45 -37.99 2.17
CA PHE A 15 -5.41 -37.01 2.50
C PHE A 15 -5.05 -36.09 1.32
N SER A 16 -5.28 -36.51 0.07
CA SER A 16 -5.00 -35.70 -1.13
C SER A 16 -6.08 -34.65 -1.47
N LEU A 17 -7.23 -34.71 -0.81
CA LEU A 17 -8.34 -33.74 -0.95
C LEU A 17 -8.26 -32.59 0.06
N GLY A 18 -7.11 -32.40 0.71
CA GLY A 18 -6.87 -31.23 1.56
C GLY A 18 -7.10 -29.96 0.75
N CYS A 19 -8.19 -29.23 1.06
CA CYS A 19 -8.45 -27.91 0.52
C CYS A 19 -7.18 -27.07 0.68
N LYS A 20 -6.55 -26.69 -0.44
CA LYS A 20 -5.60 -25.58 -0.42
C LYS A 20 -6.37 -24.35 0.05
N ALA A 21 -6.12 -23.91 1.27
CA ALA A 21 -6.60 -22.61 1.72
C ALA A 21 -6.18 -21.58 0.68
N LYS A 22 -7.15 -20.80 0.17
CA LYS A 22 -6.87 -19.68 -0.75
C LYS A 22 -5.95 -18.73 0.01
N GLN A 23 -4.67 -18.72 -0.36
CA GLN A 23 -3.72 -17.79 0.24
C GLN A 23 -4.25 -16.37 0.01
N PRO A 24 -4.17 -15.48 1.01
CA PRO A 24 -4.50 -14.09 0.80
C PRO A 24 -3.63 -13.55 -0.35
N SER A 25 -4.24 -12.86 -1.30
CA SER A 25 -3.49 -12.14 -2.33
C SER A 25 -2.66 -11.05 -1.64
N ALA A 26 -1.40 -10.90 -2.06
CA ALA A 26 -0.56 -9.81 -1.58
C ALA A 26 -1.17 -8.46 -1.98
N LEU A 27 -1.10 -7.47 -1.08
CA LEU A 27 -1.46 -6.08 -1.38
C LEU A 27 -0.39 -5.48 -2.30
N ARG A 28 -0.81 -4.99 -3.47
CA ARG A 28 0.09 -4.43 -4.49
C ARG A 28 0.16 -2.92 -4.31
N ILE A 29 1.34 -2.43 -3.98
CA ILE A 29 1.59 -1.04 -3.62
C ILE A 29 2.45 -0.37 -4.71
N GLY A 30 2.01 0.78 -5.21
CA GLY A 30 2.79 1.63 -6.10
C GLY A 30 3.28 2.89 -5.41
N MET A 31 4.52 3.30 -5.69
CA MET A 31 5.10 4.58 -5.25
C MET A 31 6.12 5.09 -6.27
N SER A 32 6.28 6.41 -6.34
CA SER A 32 7.24 7.08 -7.24
C SER A 32 8.60 7.23 -6.56
N ASP A 33 9.67 6.72 -7.16
CA ASP A 33 11.03 6.68 -6.60
C ASP A 33 11.91 7.88 -7.01
N ASP A 34 11.29 8.92 -7.58
CA ASP A 34 11.96 10.10 -8.14
C ASP A 34 11.79 11.36 -7.27
N ASN A 35 11.33 11.20 -6.03
CA ASN A 35 10.90 12.32 -5.20
C ASN A 35 11.42 12.24 -3.75
N PRO A 36 12.74 12.35 -3.54
CA PRO A 36 13.29 12.44 -2.19
C PRO A 36 12.83 13.72 -1.47
N PRO A 37 12.56 13.68 -0.15
CA PRO A 37 12.80 12.55 0.77
C PRO A 37 11.62 11.56 0.89
N PHE A 38 10.58 11.68 0.06
CA PHE A 38 9.38 10.87 0.16
C PHE A 38 9.61 9.45 -0.31
N CYS A 39 10.23 9.28 -1.48
CA CYS A 39 10.71 7.98 -1.90
C CYS A 39 11.85 8.11 -2.90
N SER A 40 12.81 7.19 -2.77
CA SER A 40 13.95 7.03 -3.67
C SER A 40 14.44 5.59 -3.65
N GLU A 41 15.11 5.16 -4.71
CA GLU A 41 15.79 3.87 -4.74
C GLU A 41 17.25 4.00 -4.28
N VAL A 42 17.65 3.21 -3.29
CA VAL A 42 19.03 3.08 -2.81
C VAL A 42 19.40 1.59 -2.78
N ASP A 43 20.43 1.21 -3.54
CA ASP A 43 20.90 -0.18 -3.65
C ASP A 43 19.79 -1.18 -4.01
N GLY A 44 18.84 -0.79 -4.87
CA GLY A 44 17.70 -1.61 -5.28
C GLY A 44 16.58 -1.72 -4.24
N SER A 45 16.62 -0.93 -3.17
CA SER A 45 15.60 -0.86 -2.13
C SER A 45 14.95 0.51 -2.11
N LEU A 46 13.61 0.55 -2.03
CA LEU A 46 12.87 1.80 -1.86
C LEU A 46 12.97 2.30 -0.42
N VAL A 47 13.41 3.54 -0.26
CA VAL A 47 13.61 4.21 1.02
C VAL A 47 13.00 5.61 0.98
N GLY A 48 12.54 6.08 2.14
CA GLY A 48 11.92 7.40 2.30
C GLY A 48 10.64 7.32 3.12
N ILE A 49 9.99 8.47 3.27
CA ILE A 49 8.75 8.62 4.06
C ILE A 49 7.66 7.65 3.58
N ASP A 50 7.42 7.55 2.27
CA ASP A 50 6.35 6.72 1.70
C ASP A 50 6.63 5.23 1.93
N SER A 51 7.89 4.82 1.80
CA SER A 51 8.34 3.45 2.09
C SER A 51 8.15 3.11 3.57
N ASP A 52 8.54 4.02 4.47
CA ASP A 52 8.39 3.81 5.92
C ASP A 52 6.91 3.76 6.34
N ILE A 53 6.06 4.63 5.79
CA ILE A 53 4.61 4.60 6.01
C ILE A 53 4.03 3.27 5.49
N ALA A 54 4.39 2.85 4.26
CA ALA A 54 3.91 1.60 3.68
C ALA A 54 4.27 0.40 4.56
N HIS A 55 5.53 0.28 4.99
CA HIS A 55 5.96 -0.81 5.87
C HIS A 55 5.24 -0.81 7.22
N ASN A 56 4.93 0.37 7.77
CA ASN A 56 4.19 0.47 9.03
C ASN A 56 2.71 0.10 8.89
N ILE A 57 2.04 0.54 7.81
CA ILE A 57 0.67 0.13 7.51
C ILE A 57 0.60 -1.39 7.36
N ILE A 58 1.51 -1.98 6.59
CA ILE A 58 1.55 -3.44 6.41
C ILE A 58 1.80 -4.18 7.71
N ARG A 59 2.69 -3.66 8.58
CA ARG A 59 2.95 -4.23 9.90
C ARG A 59 1.69 -4.27 10.77
N ILE A 60 0.84 -3.24 10.68
CA ILE A 60 -0.46 -3.19 11.38
C ILE A 60 -1.45 -4.20 10.79
N LEU A 61 -1.52 -4.29 9.47
CA LEU A 61 -2.49 -5.13 8.77
C LEU A 61 -2.13 -6.63 8.77
N GLU A 62 -0.86 -6.97 9.01
CA GLU A 62 -0.34 -8.36 9.03
C GLU A 62 -0.65 -9.16 7.74
N ILE A 63 -0.62 -8.50 6.59
CA ILE A 63 -0.90 -9.09 5.28
C ILE A 63 0.35 -9.19 4.39
N PRO A 64 0.40 -10.16 3.45
CA PRO A 64 1.43 -10.17 2.43
C PRO A 64 1.29 -8.94 1.51
N TYR A 65 2.42 -8.46 0.98
CA TYR A 65 2.47 -7.25 0.17
C TYR A 65 3.61 -7.30 -0.84
N GLU A 66 3.49 -6.50 -1.89
CA GLU A 66 4.51 -6.26 -2.91
C GLU A 66 4.55 -4.76 -3.19
N ILE A 67 5.74 -4.15 -3.13
CA ILE A 67 5.95 -2.73 -3.48
C ILE A 67 6.64 -2.66 -4.83
N SER A 68 6.14 -1.80 -5.72
CA SER A 68 6.74 -1.52 -7.02
C SER A 68 6.98 -0.03 -7.18
N ALA A 69 8.21 0.34 -7.56
CA ALA A 69 8.54 1.67 -8.02
C ALA A 69 7.93 1.90 -9.41
N MET A 70 7.28 3.06 -9.61
CA MET A 70 6.77 3.46 -10.91
C MET A 70 6.52 4.97 -10.96
N PRO A 71 6.49 5.58 -12.16
CA PRO A 71 6.13 6.99 -12.30
C PRO A 71 4.77 7.32 -11.66
N GLN A 72 4.71 8.48 -11.00
CA GLN A 72 3.52 9.04 -10.34
C GLN A 72 2.25 8.96 -11.21
N ASP A 73 2.35 9.27 -12.51
CA ASP A 73 1.23 9.27 -13.45
C ASP A 73 0.68 7.86 -13.76
N GLN A 74 1.47 6.81 -13.55
CA GLN A 74 1.04 5.41 -13.74
C GLN A 74 0.32 4.83 -12.52
N ILE A 75 0.53 5.39 -11.34
CA ILE A 75 -0.05 4.87 -10.10
C ILE A 75 -1.58 4.91 -10.19
N GLU A 76 -2.14 6.06 -10.56
CA GLU A 76 -3.59 6.22 -10.69
C GLU A 76 -4.19 5.32 -11.77
N GLU A 77 -3.57 5.27 -12.95
CA GLU A 77 -4.00 4.40 -14.04
C GLU A 77 -4.09 2.94 -13.58
N LYS A 78 -3.07 2.46 -12.87
CA LYS A 78 -3.00 1.08 -12.37
C LYS A 78 -3.97 0.79 -11.24
N LEU A 79 -4.29 1.78 -10.40
CA LEU A 79 -5.36 1.66 -9.42
C LEU A 79 -6.72 1.47 -10.11
N LEU A 80 -7.01 2.26 -11.16
CA LEU A 80 -8.26 2.16 -11.92
C LEU A 80 -8.39 0.84 -12.69
N LEU A 81 -7.28 0.31 -13.21
CA LEU A 81 -7.22 -1.00 -13.87
C LEU A 81 -7.28 -2.18 -12.89
N GLY A 82 -7.18 -1.93 -11.57
CA GLY A 82 -7.11 -2.96 -10.54
C GLY A 82 -5.79 -3.73 -10.56
N GLU A 83 -4.73 -3.14 -11.12
CA GLU A 83 -3.35 -3.66 -11.10
C GLU A 83 -2.62 -3.34 -9.80
N LEU A 84 -3.02 -2.26 -9.12
CA LEU A 84 -2.60 -1.89 -7.79
C LEU A 84 -3.79 -1.87 -6.83
N ASP A 85 -3.50 -2.04 -5.54
CA ASP A 85 -4.48 -1.94 -4.46
C ASP A 85 -4.28 -0.67 -3.63
N LEU A 86 -3.06 -0.13 -3.60
CA LEU A 86 -2.66 1.07 -2.88
C LEU A 86 -1.59 1.84 -3.67
N GLY A 87 -1.70 3.17 -3.68
CA GLY A 87 -0.73 4.08 -4.26
C GLY A 87 -0.32 5.15 -3.26
N PHE A 88 0.96 5.54 -3.28
CA PHE A 88 1.45 6.75 -2.63
C PHE A 88 1.55 7.84 -3.68
N VAL A 89 0.79 8.93 -3.49
CA VAL A 89 0.65 9.99 -4.48
C VAL A 89 0.84 11.36 -3.83
N TYR A 90 1.30 12.33 -4.62
CA TYR A 90 1.19 13.74 -4.29
C TYR A 90 0.26 14.47 -5.27
N ILE A 91 -0.45 15.48 -4.77
CA ILE A 91 -1.41 16.28 -5.54
C ILE A 91 -1.13 17.75 -5.28
N GLU A 92 -1.00 18.54 -6.35
CA GLU A 92 -0.75 19.98 -6.28
C GLU A 92 -2.08 20.76 -6.24
N ASN A 93 -3.06 20.38 -7.06
CA ASN A 93 -4.38 21.03 -7.06
C ASN A 93 -5.49 20.07 -6.66
N LYS A 94 -6.40 20.52 -5.79
CA LYS A 94 -7.58 19.70 -5.39
C LYS A 94 -8.48 19.34 -6.58
N GLU A 95 -8.42 20.11 -7.66
CA GLU A 95 -9.17 19.87 -8.89
C GLU A 95 -8.64 18.64 -9.66
N ASP A 96 -7.43 18.19 -9.36
CA ASP A 96 -6.80 17.00 -9.97
C ASP A 96 -7.27 15.69 -9.34
N LEU A 97 -8.09 15.74 -8.28
CA LEU A 97 -8.61 14.54 -7.60
C LEU A 97 -9.56 13.76 -8.52
N ASN A 98 -9.22 12.50 -8.78
CA ASN A 98 -10.07 11.61 -9.55
C ASN A 98 -11.26 11.10 -8.72
N PRO A 99 -12.52 11.30 -9.16
CA PRO A 99 -13.70 10.88 -8.40
C PRO A 99 -13.86 9.36 -8.28
N ASP A 100 -13.14 8.56 -9.06
CA ASP A 100 -13.14 7.09 -9.03
C ASP A 100 -11.99 6.50 -8.20
N ILE A 101 -11.24 7.37 -7.52
CA ILE A 101 -10.21 7.02 -6.54
C ILE A 101 -10.65 7.48 -5.15
N ASN A 102 -10.35 6.66 -4.15
CA ASN A 102 -10.49 7.03 -2.74
C ASN A 102 -9.12 7.50 -2.23
N TYR A 103 -9.07 8.74 -1.74
CA TYR A 103 -7.84 9.33 -1.19
C TYR A 103 -7.93 9.42 0.33
N SER A 104 -6.80 9.21 1.02
CA SER A 104 -6.73 9.42 2.47
C SER A 104 -6.78 10.90 2.84
N ILE A 105 -6.76 11.22 4.13
CA ILE A 105 -6.29 12.54 4.53
C ILE A 105 -4.80 12.69 4.17
N PRO A 106 -4.30 13.92 3.92
CA PRO A 106 -2.87 14.12 3.68
C PRO A 106 -2.05 13.72 4.90
N TYR A 107 -1.02 12.91 4.69
CA TYR A 107 -0.02 12.62 5.74
C TYR A 107 1.13 13.65 5.72
N TYR A 108 1.22 14.46 4.66
CA TYR A 108 2.10 15.62 4.59
C TYR A 108 1.49 16.70 3.69
N GLU A 109 1.62 17.96 4.09
CA GLU A 109 1.34 19.12 3.25
C GLU A 109 2.56 20.04 3.26
N GLY A 110 2.94 20.56 2.09
CA GLY A 110 4.01 21.54 1.97
C GLY A 110 3.69 22.61 0.94
N THR A 111 4.52 23.65 0.88
CA THR A 111 4.38 24.80 -0.01
C THR A 111 5.65 25.02 -0.81
N ARG A 112 5.52 25.26 -2.12
CA ARG A 112 6.68 25.40 -3.02
C ARG A 112 7.25 26.83 -3.06
N ASP A 113 6.40 27.85 -2.91
CA ASP A 113 6.78 29.26 -2.89
C ASP A 113 5.97 30.06 -1.85
N GLU A 114 6.58 31.11 -1.28
CA GLU A 114 5.91 31.99 -0.31
C GLU A 114 4.92 32.97 -0.98
N GLU A 115 5.02 33.19 -2.29
CA GLU A 115 4.25 34.20 -3.03
C GLU A 115 2.98 33.63 -3.71
N GLU A 116 2.98 32.36 -4.09
CA GLU A 116 1.81 31.65 -4.63
C GLU A 116 1.53 30.43 -3.76
N SER A 117 0.33 30.38 -3.17
CA SER A 117 -0.09 29.36 -2.20
C SER A 117 -0.34 27.98 -2.84
N GLU A 118 0.59 27.47 -3.63
CA GLU A 118 0.56 26.11 -4.16
C GLU A 118 0.91 25.13 -3.04
N ILE A 119 -0.13 24.53 -2.47
CA ILE A 119 -0.01 23.52 -1.43
C ILE A 119 -0.02 22.15 -2.10
N TYR A 120 1.12 21.47 -2.08
CA TYR A 120 1.20 20.06 -2.48
C TYR A 120 0.88 19.16 -1.28
N ARG A 121 0.16 18.07 -1.54
CA ARG A 121 -0.36 17.14 -0.52
C ARG A 121 0.04 15.73 -0.85
N TYR A 122 0.68 15.05 0.09
CA TYR A 122 0.99 13.63 -0.03
C TYR A 122 -0.08 12.82 0.66
N MET A 123 -0.63 11.84 -0.06
CA MET A 123 -1.84 11.11 0.31
C MET A 123 -1.72 9.65 -0.14
N LEU A 124 -2.50 8.78 0.48
CA LEU A 124 -2.74 7.44 -0.05
C LEU A 124 -3.84 7.52 -1.10
N ALA A 125 -3.72 6.74 -2.17
CA ALA A 125 -4.74 6.56 -3.20
C ALA A 125 -5.12 5.08 -3.30
N MET A 126 -6.42 4.79 -3.36
CA MET A 126 -6.95 3.43 -3.42
C MET A 126 -8.12 3.37 -4.41
N PRO A 127 -8.45 2.20 -4.99
CA PRO A 127 -9.66 2.06 -5.79
C PRO A 127 -10.89 2.35 -4.93
N LYS A 128 -11.87 3.11 -5.46
CA LYS A 128 -13.00 3.65 -4.67
C LYS A 128 -13.76 2.63 -3.83
N GLU A 129 -13.95 1.43 -4.35
CA GLU A 129 -14.75 0.36 -3.73
C GLU A 129 -13.89 -0.81 -3.24
N ALA A 130 -12.58 -0.61 -3.05
CA ALA A 130 -11.71 -1.68 -2.59
C ALA A 130 -12.02 -2.06 -1.14
N LYS A 131 -12.09 -3.39 -0.90
CA LYS A 131 -12.48 -3.97 0.39
C LYS A 131 -11.59 -3.54 1.56
N MET A 132 -10.33 -3.23 1.29
CA MET A 132 -9.33 -2.91 2.31
C MET A 132 -9.22 -1.42 2.63
N ASN A 133 -10.03 -0.56 2.00
CA ASN A 133 -9.93 0.89 2.19
C ASN A 133 -10.05 1.28 3.65
N ASP A 134 -11.07 0.79 4.36
CA ASP A 134 -11.30 1.12 5.76
C ASP A 134 -10.14 0.67 6.65
N ASP A 135 -9.61 -0.53 6.41
CA ASP A 135 -8.48 -1.08 7.18
C ASP A 135 -7.19 -0.27 6.94
N ILE A 136 -6.92 0.13 5.70
CA ILE A 136 -5.76 0.96 5.34
C ILE A 136 -5.87 2.35 5.96
N MET A 137 -7.06 2.98 5.89
CA MET A 137 -7.30 4.29 6.52
C MET A 137 -7.13 4.23 8.02
N ALA A 138 -7.70 3.21 8.68
CA ALA A 138 -7.55 3.00 10.11
C ALA A 138 -6.07 2.80 10.50
N ALA A 139 -5.30 2.06 9.70
CA ALA A 139 -3.87 1.88 9.94
C ALA A 139 -3.10 3.21 9.82
N LEU A 140 -3.42 4.06 8.83
CA LEU A 140 -2.81 5.39 8.72
C LEU A 140 -3.20 6.29 9.90
N GLU A 141 -4.48 6.29 10.31
CA GLU A 141 -4.96 7.03 11.48
C GLU A 141 -4.27 6.58 12.77
N ASP A 142 -4.01 5.29 12.93
CA ASP A 142 -3.26 4.77 14.07
C ASP A 142 -1.83 5.31 14.10
N LEU A 143 -1.14 5.40 12.96
CA LEU A 143 0.20 6.01 12.86
C LEU A 143 0.18 7.50 13.20
N ILE A 144 -0.90 8.20 12.87
CA ILE A 144 -1.08 9.61 13.22
C ILE A 144 -1.29 9.74 14.73
N HIS A 145 -2.21 8.96 15.29
CA HIS A 145 -2.59 9.05 16.69
C HIS A 145 -1.48 8.61 17.65
N ASN A 146 -0.69 7.61 17.28
CA ASN A 146 0.38 7.08 18.12
C ASN A 146 1.70 7.87 18.01
N GLY A 147 1.81 8.80 17.05
CA GLY A 147 2.99 9.62 16.82
C GLY A 147 4.08 8.98 15.95
N ASP A 148 3.83 7.78 15.40
CA ASP A 148 4.76 7.11 14.49
C ASP A 148 4.93 7.93 13.20
N LEU A 149 3.85 8.48 12.63
CA LEU A 149 3.95 9.34 11.45
C LEU A 149 4.85 10.56 11.72
N LEU A 150 4.68 11.22 12.86
CA LEU A 150 5.52 12.35 13.24
C LEU A 150 6.99 11.95 13.34
N SER A 151 7.26 10.77 13.91
CA SER A 151 8.62 10.23 14.04
C SER A 151 9.25 9.92 12.69
N ILE A 152 8.48 9.38 11.73
CA ILE A 152 8.91 9.16 10.34
C ILE A 152 9.28 10.51 9.71
N LEU A 153 8.38 11.50 9.75
CA LEU A 153 8.63 12.82 9.17
C LEU A 153 9.87 13.51 9.78
N GLN A 154 10.06 13.38 11.09
CA GLN A 154 11.25 13.91 11.78
C GLN A 154 12.55 13.25 11.36
N THR A 155 12.52 12.00 10.91
CA THR A 155 13.73 11.29 10.48
C THR A 155 14.20 11.75 9.10
N HIS A 156 13.28 12.25 8.27
CA HIS A 156 13.53 12.52 6.85
C HIS A 156 13.57 14.01 6.49
N ILE A 157 12.84 14.86 7.23
CA ILE A 157 12.64 16.28 6.88
C ILE A 157 13.41 17.22 7.81
N TYR A 158 13.69 16.80 9.04
CA TYR A 158 14.28 17.63 10.10
C TYR A 158 15.67 17.11 10.50
#